data_AF-A0A173VJN2-F1
#
_entry.id   AF-A0A173VJN2-F1
#
_cell.length_a   1.000
_cell.length_b   1.000
_cell.length_c   1.000
_cell.angle_alpha   90.00
_cell.angle_beta   90.00
_cell.angle_gamma   90.00
#
_symmetry.space_group_name_H-M   'P 1'
#
loop_
_entity.id
_entity.type
_entity.pdbx_description
1 polymer ?
#
loop_
_entity_poly.entity_id
_entity_poly.type
_entity_poly.pdbx_seq_one_letter_code
_entity_poly.pdbx_strand_id
1 'polypeptide(L)'
;MLVEANLKTTLIALGIKTTETVKQLTEGNAVAVYEDERDPENDAQVMERYEQAVEACRVWLRAVVGTQVIANRRDDICVEAELLMPDRLVEVAVYSAQYPFGGGCNGDVVEKLHTPIGNFGYQVYRAILDTPINPVKEMYRYFQDLIHQIHNIIVMPIHCDGMDDILNKYIVEDEGIVDVLGVSRYDALWSNVMNFMADAYSEGVM
;
A
#
# COMPACT_ATOMS: atom_id res chain seq x y z
N MET A 1 -17.24 -19.00 -15.89
CA MET A 1 -16.41 -18.75 -17.09
C MET A 1 -16.57 -17.33 -17.67
N LEU A 2 -17.66 -16.96 -18.37
CA LEU A 2 -17.75 -15.63 -19.03
C LEU A 2 -17.78 -14.47 -18.02
N VAL A 3 -18.56 -14.60 -16.94
CA VAL A 3 -18.66 -13.57 -15.88
C VAL A 3 -17.32 -13.39 -15.14
N GLU A 4 -16.64 -14.48 -14.82
CA GLU A 4 -15.32 -14.45 -14.15
C GLU A 4 -14.23 -13.85 -15.04
N ALA A 5 -14.23 -14.17 -16.35
CA ALA A 5 -13.29 -13.58 -17.30
C ALA A 5 -13.50 -12.06 -17.45
N ASN A 6 -14.76 -11.61 -17.47
CA ASN A 6 -15.10 -10.19 -17.51
C ASN A 6 -14.69 -9.46 -16.22
N LEU A 7 -14.89 -10.08 -15.05
CA LEU A 7 -14.47 -9.53 -13.76
C LEU A 7 -12.95 -9.39 -13.68
N LYS A 8 -12.21 -10.44 -14.08
CA LYS A 8 -10.74 -10.41 -14.10
C LYS A 8 -10.21 -9.30 -15.01
N THR A 9 -10.77 -9.16 -16.21
CA THR A 9 -10.39 -8.10 -17.16
C THR A 9 -10.67 -6.71 -16.58
N THR A 10 -11.84 -6.52 -15.95
CA THR A 10 -12.21 -5.26 -15.29
C THR A 10 -11.26 -4.93 -14.14
N LEU A 11 -10.88 -5.91 -13.33
CA LEU A 11 -9.97 -5.73 -12.20
C LEU A 11 -8.56 -5.35 -12.66
N ILE A 12 -8.07 -5.95 -13.75
CA ILE A 12 -6.79 -5.59 -14.37
C ILE A 12 -6.83 -4.16 -14.89
N ALA A 13 -7.87 -3.78 -15.65
CA ALA A 13 -8.01 -2.42 -16.18
C ALA A 13 -8.10 -1.37 -15.06
N LEU A 14 -8.85 -1.68 -13.98
CA LEU A 14 -8.91 -0.84 -12.80
C LEU A 14 -7.54 -0.74 -12.13
N GLY A 15 -6.82 -1.86 -11.99
CA GLY A 15 -5.48 -1.91 -11.41
C GLY A 15 -4.47 -1.04 -12.16
N ILE A 16 -4.50 -1.04 -13.50
CA ILE A 16 -3.65 -0.16 -14.32
C ILE A 16 -3.99 1.30 -14.03
N LYS A 17 -5.27 1.67 -14.12
CA LYS A 17 -5.73 3.05 -13.90
C LYS A 17 -5.38 3.57 -12.51
N THR A 18 -5.60 2.78 -11.47
CA THR A 18 -5.28 3.20 -10.09
C THR A 18 -3.77 3.23 -9.86
N THR A 19 -3.00 2.36 -10.51
CA THR A 19 -1.53 2.42 -10.46
C THR A 19 -0.99 3.70 -11.09
N GLU A 20 -1.58 4.16 -12.21
CA GLU A 20 -1.21 5.45 -12.81
C GLU A 20 -1.42 6.62 -11.83
N THR A 21 -2.51 6.61 -11.05
CA THR A 21 -2.72 7.60 -9.98
C THR A 21 -1.63 7.52 -8.90
N VAL A 22 -1.18 6.33 -8.52
CA VAL A 22 -0.09 6.18 -7.55
C VAL A 22 1.24 6.70 -8.12
N LYS A 23 1.52 6.48 -9.42
CA LYS A 23 2.72 7.01 -10.07
C LYS A 23 2.78 8.54 -10.09
N GLN A 24 1.65 9.22 -10.09
CA GLN A 24 1.62 10.69 -9.99
C GLN A 24 2.18 11.21 -8.65
N LEU A 25 2.34 10.35 -7.65
CA LEU A 25 3.03 10.67 -6.41
C LEU A 25 4.52 10.97 -6.63
N THR A 26 5.17 10.27 -7.57
CA THR A 26 6.58 10.50 -7.94
C THR A 26 6.75 11.51 -9.07
N GLU A 27 5.71 11.79 -9.83
CA GLU A 27 5.77 12.70 -10.98
C GLU A 27 5.53 14.16 -10.56
N GLY A 28 6.59 14.97 -10.49
CA GLY A 28 6.48 16.42 -10.32
C GLY A 28 7.61 17.03 -9.52
N ASN A 29 7.37 18.24 -9.00
CA ASN A 29 8.37 19.03 -8.26
C ASN A 29 8.24 18.88 -6.74
N ALA A 30 7.17 18.26 -6.25
CA ALA A 30 6.96 18.08 -4.82
C ALA A 30 7.81 16.90 -4.32
N VAL A 31 8.53 17.10 -3.22
CA VAL A 31 9.53 16.17 -2.70
C VAL A 31 9.10 15.67 -1.32
N ALA A 32 8.97 14.36 -1.14
CA ALA A 32 8.53 13.77 0.13
C ALA A 32 9.64 13.58 1.18
N VAL A 33 10.91 13.61 0.74
CA VAL A 33 12.10 13.54 1.59
C VAL A 33 13.11 14.59 1.13
N TYR A 34 13.42 15.56 1.98
CA TYR A 34 14.38 16.63 1.69
C TYR A 34 15.13 17.07 2.94
N GLU A 35 16.29 17.69 2.75
CA GLU A 35 17.07 18.39 3.78
C GLU A 35 16.80 19.88 3.59
N ASP A 36 16.27 20.58 4.59
CA ASP A 36 16.18 22.06 4.69
C ASP A 36 15.13 22.45 5.76
N GLU A 37 14.91 23.76 5.94
CA GLU A 37 13.71 24.23 6.64
C GLU A 37 12.44 23.68 5.97
N ARG A 38 11.53 23.19 6.80
CA ARG A 38 10.26 22.61 6.36
C ARG A 38 9.47 23.60 5.51
N ASP A 39 9.13 23.18 4.29
CA ASP A 39 8.32 23.93 3.33
C ASP A 39 6.84 23.48 3.41
N PRO A 40 5.94 24.30 3.99
CA PRO A 40 4.53 23.94 4.12
C PRO A 40 3.79 23.79 2.79
N GLU A 41 4.23 24.48 1.73
CA GLU A 41 3.59 24.42 0.42
C GLU A 41 3.95 23.12 -0.30
N ASN A 42 5.23 22.73 -0.26
CA ASN A 42 5.68 21.42 -0.72
C ASN A 42 4.98 20.29 0.05
N ASP A 43 4.98 20.35 1.38
CA ASP A 43 4.35 19.34 2.23
C ASP A 43 2.87 19.16 1.91
N ALA A 44 2.13 20.26 1.71
CA ALA A 44 0.71 20.21 1.35
C ALA A 44 0.50 19.54 -0.01
N GLN A 45 1.35 19.82 -1.01
CA GLN A 45 1.27 19.18 -2.33
C GLN A 45 1.59 17.69 -2.27
N VAL A 46 2.60 17.29 -1.49
CA VAL A 46 2.93 15.87 -1.27
C VAL A 46 1.76 15.17 -0.60
N MET A 47 1.19 15.75 0.45
CA MET A 47 0.06 15.16 1.16
C MET A 47 -1.18 15.04 0.26
N GLU A 48 -1.50 16.04 -0.56
CA GLU A 48 -2.62 15.96 -1.51
C GLU A 48 -2.47 14.78 -2.47
N ARG A 49 -1.28 14.61 -3.06
CA ARG A 49 -0.98 13.50 -3.97
C ARG A 49 -1.01 12.16 -3.25
N TYR A 50 -0.50 12.12 -2.03
CA TYR A 50 -0.49 10.93 -1.20
C TYR A 50 -1.91 10.46 -0.87
N GLU A 51 -2.82 11.38 -0.52
CA GLU A 51 -4.24 11.06 -0.31
C GLU A 51 -4.89 10.46 -1.56
N GLN A 52 -4.61 11.02 -2.75
CA GLN A 52 -5.12 10.48 -4.01
C GLN A 52 -4.59 9.06 -4.29
N ALA A 53 -3.31 8.81 -4.01
CA ALA A 53 -2.68 7.50 -4.16
C ALA A 53 -3.24 6.47 -3.14
N VAL A 54 -3.49 6.90 -1.90
CA VAL A 54 -4.15 6.08 -0.86
C VAL A 54 -5.56 5.71 -1.29
N GLU A 55 -6.34 6.66 -1.82
CA GLU A 55 -7.68 6.38 -2.32
C GLU A 55 -7.66 5.47 -3.56
N ALA A 56 -6.66 5.58 -4.43
CA ALA A 56 -6.46 4.66 -5.54
C ALA A 56 -6.23 3.21 -5.05
N CYS A 57 -5.43 3.03 -3.99
CA CYS A 57 -5.26 1.74 -3.33
C CYS A 57 -6.58 1.24 -2.74
N ARG A 58 -7.33 2.09 -2.04
CA ARG A 58 -8.62 1.75 -1.44
C ARG A 58 -9.65 1.31 -2.48
N VAL A 59 -9.79 2.06 -3.57
CA VAL A 59 -10.73 1.76 -4.66
C VAL A 59 -10.42 0.41 -5.28
N TRP A 60 -9.15 0.13 -5.57
CA TRP A 60 -8.75 -1.14 -6.14
C TRP A 60 -8.97 -2.30 -5.16
N LEU A 61 -8.54 -2.17 -3.90
CA LEU A 61 -8.78 -3.18 -2.86
C LEU A 61 -10.26 -3.46 -2.68
N ARG A 62 -11.13 -2.44 -2.71
CA ARG A 62 -12.59 -2.61 -2.64
C ARG A 62 -13.14 -3.41 -3.81
N ALA A 63 -12.60 -3.24 -5.00
CA ALA A 63 -12.97 -4.06 -6.14
C ALA A 63 -12.53 -5.51 -5.97
N VAL A 64 -11.30 -5.76 -5.49
CA VAL A 64 -10.79 -7.11 -5.17
C VAL A 64 -11.69 -7.80 -4.14
N VAL A 65 -11.92 -7.15 -3.01
CA VAL A 65 -12.79 -7.63 -1.92
C VAL A 65 -14.20 -7.91 -2.44
N GLY A 66 -14.75 -7.00 -3.26
CA GLY A 66 -16.05 -7.17 -3.90
C GLY A 66 -16.12 -8.40 -4.82
N THR A 67 -15.03 -8.76 -5.51
CA THR A 67 -15.00 -9.98 -6.34
C THR A 67 -15.13 -11.25 -5.49
N GLN A 68 -14.55 -11.27 -4.28
CA GLN A 68 -14.69 -12.38 -3.34
C GLN A 68 -16.12 -12.52 -2.84
N VAL A 69 -16.77 -11.40 -2.50
CA VAL A 69 -18.21 -11.39 -2.15
C VAL A 69 -19.06 -11.94 -3.30
N ILE A 70 -18.80 -11.47 -4.53
CA ILE A 70 -19.50 -11.94 -5.73
C ILE A 70 -19.25 -13.42 -6.02
N ALA A 71 -18.10 -13.99 -5.65
CA ALA A 71 -17.82 -15.40 -5.83
C ALA A 71 -18.58 -16.29 -4.83
N ASN A 72 -18.87 -15.77 -3.63
CA ASN A 72 -19.53 -16.49 -2.54
C ASN A 72 -21.02 -16.11 -2.38
N ARG A 73 -21.76 -15.92 -3.49
CA ARG A 73 -23.16 -15.42 -3.47
C ARG A 73 -24.17 -16.25 -2.66
N ARG A 74 -23.80 -17.46 -2.24
CA ARG A 74 -24.69 -18.36 -1.49
C ARG A 74 -24.66 -18.10 0.01
N ASP A 75 -23.68 -17.35 0.48
CA ASP A 75 -23.45 -17.09 1.90
C ASP A 75 -23.57 -15.58 2.18
N ASP A 76 -24.15 -15.24 3.33
CA ASP A 76 -24.16 -13.85 3.81
C ASP A 76 -22.84 -13.54 4.49
N ILE A 77 -21.91 -12.91 3.76
CA ILE A 77 -20.53 -12.71 4.19
C ILE A 77 -20.08 -11.25 4.19
N CYS A 78 -19.14 -10.96 5.09
CA CYS A 78 -18.31 -9.76 5.09
C CYS A 78 -16.90 -10.16 4.69
N VAL A 79 -16.35 -9.46 3.70
CA VAL A 79 -14.92 -9.57 3.35
C VAL A 79 -14.26 -8.26 3.72
N GLU A 80 -13.21 -8.36 4.53
CA GLU A 80 -12.43 -7.22 5.01
C GLU A 80 -10.98 -7.33 4.55
N ALA A 81 -10.38 -6.17 4.32
CA ALA A 81 -8.97 -6.00 4.02
C ALA A 81 -8.45 -4.76 4.76
N GLU A 82 -7.30 -4.92 5.40
CA GLU A 82 -6.61 -3.90 6.17
C GLU A 82 -5.22 -3.74 5.57
N LEU A 83 -4.93 -2.58 4.98
CA LEU A 83 -3.62 -2.28 4.37
C LEU A 83 -2.88 -1.25 5.22
N LEU A 84 -1.68 -1.61 5.66
CA LEU A 84 -0.89 -0.86 6.63
C LEU A 84 0.04 0.16 5.96
N MET A 85 -0.25 1.45 6.09
CA MET A 85 0.53 2.56 5.50
C MET A 85 1.38 3.30 6.56
N PRO A 86 2.44 4.03 6.15
CA PRO A 86 3.33 4.79 7.04
C PRO A 86 2.66 5.55 8.20
N ASP A 87 1.54 6.19 7.90
CA ASP A 87 0.83 7.10 8.79
C ASP A 87 -0.57 6.61 9.21
N ARG A 88 -1.09 5.53 8.61
CA ARG A 88 -2.49 5.11 8.77
C ARG A 88 -2.75 3.64 8.43
N LEU A 89 -3.92 3.14 8.84
CA LEU A 89 -4.47 1.86 8.36
C LEU A 89 -5.58 2.14 7.34
N VAL A 90 -5.50 1.52 6.16
CA VAL A 90 -6.52 1.61 5.11
C VAL A 90 -7.42 0.38 5.20
N GLU A 91 -8.63 0.58 5.73
CA GLU A 91 -9.61 -0.47 5.90
C GLU A 91 -10.65 -0.45 4.77
N VAL A 92 -11.01 -1.65 4.30
CA VAL A 92 -12.02 -1.87 3.27
C VAL A 92 -12.88 -3.05 3.69
N ALA A 93 -14.20 -2.84 3.73
CA ALA A 93 -15.18 -3.89 3.97
C ALA A 93 -16.24 -3.90 2.86
N VAL A 94 -16.59 -5.09 2.37
CA VAL A 94 -17.73 -5.29 1.45
C VAL A 94 -18.62 -6.40 2.00
N TYR A 95 -19.91 -6.11 2.05
CA TYR A 95 -20.96 -6.98 2.57
C TYR A 95 -21.79 -7.55 1.42
N SER A 96 -22.13 -8.84 1.46
CA SER A 96 -23.01 -9.47 0.47
C SER A 96 -24.45 -8.97 0.55
N ALA A 97 -24.93 -8.67 1.76
CA ALA A 97 -26.28 -8.16 2.01
C ALA A 97 -26.26 -7.08 3.09
N GLN A 98 -27.05 -6.03 2.88
CA GLN A 98 -27.35 -5.04 3.93
C GLN A 98 -28.26 -5.63 5.02
N TYR A 99 -29.07 -6.64 4.65
CA TYR A 99 -29.94 -7.42 5.53
C TYR A 99 -29.77 -8.91 5.21
N PRO A 100 -28.95 -9.65 5.97
CA PRO A 100 -28.74 -11.08 5.77
C PRO A 100 -30.04 -11.88 5.78
N PHE A 101 -30.12 -12.93 4.98
CA PHE A 101 -31.22 -13.88 5.01
C PHE A 101 -31.38 -14.47 6.41
N GLY A 102 -32.57 -14.32 6.99
CA GLY A 102 -32.86 -14.77 8.35
C GLY A 102 -32.58 -13.73 9.45
N GLY A 103 -32.22 -12.48 9.10
CA GLY A 103 -32.15 -11.37 10.05
C GLY A 103 -30.90 -11.35 10.94
N GLY A 104 -29.85 -12.09 10.56
CA GLY A 104 -28.56 -12.13 11.26
C GLY A 104 -27.58 -11.03 10.84
N CYS A 105 -26.33 -11.13 11.29
CA CYS A 105 -25.20 -10.35 10.78
C CYS A 105 -24.50 -11.16 9.66
N ASN A 106 -23.83 -10.47 8.72
CA ASN A 106 -22.96 -11.15 7.77
C ASN A 106 -21.86 -11.90 8.55
N GLY A 107 -21.59 -13.14 8.17
CA GLY A 107 -20.47 -13.89 8.73
C GLY A 107 -19.15 -13.32 8.23
N ASP A 108 -18.19 -13.12 9.13
CA ASP A 108 -16.83 -12.77 8.73
C ASP A 108 -16.18 -13.96 8.01
N VAL A 109 -15.45 -13.69 6.93
CA VAL A 109 -14.56 -14.70 6.36
C VAL A 109 -13.50 -15.04 7.41
N VAL A 110 -13.56 -16.29 7.89
CA VAL A 110 -12.91 -16.72 9.14
C VAL A 110 -11.37 -16.70 9.06
N GLU A 111 -10.79 -16.86 7.87
CA GLU A 111 -9.33 -16.93 7.70
C GLU A 111 -8.76 -15.62 7.15
N LYS A 112 -8.27 -14.77 8.06
CA LYS A 112 -7.39 -13.63 7.74
C LYS A 112 -5.92 -14.07 7.82
N LEU A 113 -5.15 -13.73 6.80
CA LEU A 113 -3.70 -13.81 6.79
C LEU A 113 -3.13 -12.53 7.41
N HIS A 114 -2.28 -12.68 8.41
CA HIS A 114 -1.51 -11.58 9.00
C HIS A 114 -0.20 -11.43 8.23
N THR A 115 -0.06 -10.32 7.50
CA THR A 115 1.09 -10.06 6.63
C THR A 115 1.84 -8.81 7.08
N PRO A 116 3.10 -8.62 6.65
CA PRO A 116 3.86 -7.39 6.96
C PRO A 116 3.21 -6.10 6.46
N ILE A 117 2.32 -6.18 5.46
CA ILE A 117 1.64 -5.03 4.88
C ILE A 117 0.18 -4.91 5.36
N GLY A 118 -0.26 -5.75 6.31
CA GLY A 118 -1.61 -5.71 6.85
C GLY A 118 -2.34 -7.06 6.85
N ASN A 119 -3.66 -7.04 7.03
CA ASN A 119 -4.47 -8.23 7.24
C ASN A 119 -5.46 -8.44 6.08
N PHE A 120 -5.42 -9.61 5.43
CA PHE A 120 -6.23 -9.88 4.25
C PHE A 120 -6.78 -11.30 4.25
N GLY A 121 -7.94 -11.51 3.62
CA GLY A 121 -8.34 -12.85 3.20
C GLY A 121 -7.40 -13.43 2.13
N TYR A 122 -7.34 -14.75 2.00
CA TYR A 122 -6.48 -15.45 1.03
C TYR A 122 -6.63 -14.95 -0.41
N GLN A 123 -7.86 -14.68 -0.87
CA GLN A 123 -8.08 -14.21 -2.24
C GLN A 123 -7.55 -12.79 -2.47
N VAL A 124 -7.70 -11.90 -1.50
CA VAL A 124 -7.16 -10.53 -1.57
C VAL A 124 -5.63 -10.58 -1.57
N TYR A 125 -5.04 -11.39 -0.69
CA TYR A 125 -3.61 -11.66 -0.68
C TYR A 125 -3.09 -12.13 -2.04
N ARG A 126 -3.73 -13.14 -2.65
CA ARG A 126 -3.37 -13.63 -3.99
C ARG A 126 -3.57 -12.56 -5.05
N ALA A 127 -4.62 -11.76 -4.98
CA ALA A 127 -4.83 -10.68 -5.95
C ALA A 127 -3.72 -9.62 -5.90
N ILE A 128 -3.23 -9.26 -4.70
CA ILE A 128 -2.08 -8.35 -4.54
C ILE A 128 -0.84 -8.96 -5.20
N LEU A 129 -0.51 -10.22 -4.92
CA LEU A 129 0.71 -10.84 -5.43
C LEU A 129 0.63 -11.23 -6.92
N ASP A 130 -0.49 -11.78 -7.37
CA ASP A 130 -0.64 -12.37 -8.71
C ASP A 130 -0.98 -11.32 -9.77
N THR A 131 -1.47 -10.14 -9.38
CA THR A 131 -1.68 -9.04 -10.32
C THR A 131 -0.37 -8.29 -10.48
N PRO A 132 0.30 -8.31 -11.66
CA PRO A 132 1.63 -7.71 -11.79
C PRO A 132 1.61 -6.20 -11.58
N ILE A 133 0.59 -5.53 -12.13
CA ILE A 133 0.39 -4.08 -12.02
C ILE A 133 -0.82 -3.81 -11.13
N ASN A 134 -0.57 -3.31 -9.93
CA ASN A 134 -1.62 -2.88 -9.01
C ASN A 134 -1.10 -1.73 -8.12
N PRO A 135 -2.00 -0.86 -7.63
CA PRO A 135 -1.61 0.35 -6.91
C PRO A 135 -0.91 0.06 -5.58
N VAL A 136 -1.20 -1.09 -4.95
CA VAL A 136 -0.56 -1.47 -3.69
C VAL A 136 0.93 -1.72 -3.92
N LYS A 137 1.30 -2.56 -4.89
CA LYS A 137 2.71 -2.80 -5.23
C LYS A 137 3.46 -1.52 -5.57
N GLU A 138 2.84 -0.65 -6.37
CA GLU A 138 3.46 0.62 -6.76
C GLU A 138 3.65 1.55 -5.57
N MET A 139 2.66 1.62 -4.66
CA MET A 139 2.73 2.43 -3.45
C MET A 139 3.87 1.97 -2.53
N TYR A 140 4.00 0.66 -2.30
CA TYR A 140 5.10 0.14 -1.49
C TYR A 140 6.44 0.31 -2.18
N ARG A 141 6.53 0.18 -3.50
CA ARG A 141 7.77 0.54 -4.23
C ARG A 141 8.15 2.00 -3.97
N TYR A 142 7.19 2.92 -3.99
CA TYR A 142 7.49 4.31 -3.66
C TYR A 142 8.00 4.48 -2.22
N PHE A 143 7.39 3.81 -1.24
CA PHE A 143 7.90 3.83 0.14
C PHE A 143 9.33 3.28 0.24
N GLN A 144 9.65 2.24 -0.54
CA GLN A 144 11.00 1.73 -0.66
C GLN A 144 11.99 2.81 -1.08
N ASP A 145 11.66 3.50 -2.16
CA ASP A 145 12.52 4.50 -2.77
C ASP A 145 12.77 5.65 -1.79
N LEU A 146 11.75 6.06 -1.01
CA LEU A 146 11.91 7.06 0.05
C LEU A 146 12.77 6.58 1.21
N ILE A 147 12.59 5.33 1.68
CA ILE A 147 13.43 4.77 2.75
C ILE A 147 14.89 4.72 2.30
N HIS A 148 15.15 4.25 1.07
CA HIS A 148 16.48 4.27 0.48
C HIS A 148 17.04 5.68 0.32
N GLN A 149 16.19 6.66 -0.05
CA GLN A 149 16.60 8.06 -0.15
C GLN A 149 17.06 8.60 1.20
N ILE A 150 16.32 8.32 2.29
CA ILE A 150 16.69 8.74 3.64
C ILE A 150 18.03 8.10 4.05
N HIS A 151 18.18 6.80 3.87
CA HIS A 151 19.45 6.09 4.14
C HIS A 151 20.62 6.70 3.35
N ASN A 152 20.41 7.00 2.07
CA ASN A 152 21.43 7.62 1.23
C ASN A 152 21.86 9.01 1.71
N ILE A 153 20.93 9.81 2.26
CA ILE A 153 21.24 11.12 2.84
C ILE A 153 22.07 10.94 4.12
N ILE A 154 21.65 10.04 5.01
CA ILE A 154 22.31 9.82 6.32
C ILE A 154 23.76 9.34 6.15
N VAL A 155 24.05 8.53 5.13
CA VAL A 155 25.42 8.05 4.88
C VAL A 155 26.32 9.07 4.18
N MET A 156 25.81 10.26 3.81
CA MET A 156 26.63 11.31 3.21
C MET A 156 27.64 11.84 4.23
N PRO A 157 28.87 12.24 3.82
CA PRO A 157 29.94 12.65 4.75
C PRO A 157 29.63 13.85 5.66
N ILE A 158 28.53 14.56 5.40
CA ILE A 158 28.06 15.73 6.16
C ILE A 158 27.05 15.35 7.26
N HIS A 159 26.45 14.16 7.17
CA HIS A 159 25.57 13.51 8.15
C HIS A 159 26.37 12.41 8.89
N CYS A 160 26.03 12.06 10.13
CA CYS A 160 26.97 11.45 11.10
C CYS A 160 27.68 10.13 10.69
N ASP A 161 28.78 9.85 11.42
CA ASP A 161 29.84 8.80 11.35
C ASP A 161 29.47 7.33 10.96
N GLY A 162 28.69 7.09 9.91
CA GLY A 162 28.67 5.82 9.19
C GLY A 162 27.97 4.64 9.89
N MET A 163 26.93 4.88 10.69
CA MET A 163 26.02 3.81 11.13
C MET A 163 24.77 3.77 10.25
N ASP A 164 24.74 2.78 9.36
CA ASP A 164 23.57 2.28 8.61
C ASP A 164 22.60 1.56 9.58
N ASP A 165 22.14 2.30 10.59
CA ASP A 165 21.21 1.81 11.62
C ASP A 165 19.76 2.01 11.17
N ILE A 166 18.84 1.25 11.81
CA ILE A 166 17.40 1.34 11.56
C ILE A 166 16.90 2.77 11.72
N LEU A 167 16.24 3.30 10.70
CA LEU A 167 15.65 4.64 10.73
C LEU A 167 14.61 4.73 11.85
N ASN A 168 14.60 5.87 12.51
CA ASN A 168 13.51 6.26 13.37
C ASN A 168 13.35 7.78 13.34
N LYS A 169 12.23 8.26 13.87
CA LYS A 169 11.89 9.68 13.87
C LYS A 169 13.01 10.58 14.44
N TYR A 170 13.70 10.12 15.48
CA TYR A 170 14.73 10.93 16.14
C TYR A 170 15.98 11.06 15.29
N ILE A 171 16.44 9.96 14.66
CA ILE A 171 17.59 9.99 13.74
C ILE A 171 17.32 10.93 12.57
N VAL A 172 16.12 10.84 11.99
CA VAL A 172 15.72 11.69 10.86
C VAL A 172 15.65 13.17 11.27
N GLU A 173 15.12 13.48 12.45
CA GLU A 173 15.09 14.85 12.99
C GLU A 173 16.49 15.38 13.33
N ASP A 174 17.37 14.56 13.90
CA ASP A 174 18.74 14.93 14.28
C ASP A 174 19.61 15.24 13.05
N GLU A 175 19.40 14.53 11.94
CA GLU A 175 20.07 14.77 10.66
C GLU A 175 19.43 15.90 9.83
N GLY A 176 18.38 16.56 10.35
CA GLY A 176 17.72 17.67 9.65
C GLY A 176 16.92 17.25 8.42
N ILE A 177 16.55 15.97 8.33
CA ILE A 177 15.79 15.42 7.22
C ILE A 177 14.29 15.62 7.50
N VAL A 178 13.58 16.14 6.51
CA VAL A 178 12.13 16.24 6.53
C VAL A 178 11.53 15.04 5.81
N ASP A 179 10.97 14.11 6.58
CA ASP A 179 10.18 12.96 6.10
C ASP A 179 8.69 13.31 6.17
N VAL A 180 8.12 13.78 5.06
CA VAL A 180 6.73 14.27 5.01
C VAL A 180 5.72 13.17 5.29
N LEU A 181 5.99 11.94 4.82
CA LEU A 181 5.08 10.81 4.89
C LEU A 181 5.29 9.93 6.12
N GLY A 182 6.41 10.10 6.84
CA GLY A 182 6.76 9.30 8.01
C GLY A 182 7.21 7.88 7.65
N VAL A 183 7.77 7.66 6.45
CA VAL A 183 8.21 6.34 5.97
C VAL A 183 9.36 5.76 6.80
N SER A 184 10.15 6.61 7.46
CA SER A 184 11.23 6.20 8.36
C SER A 184 10.78 5.24 9.47
N ARG A 185 9.51 5.33 9.89
CA ARG A 185 8.93 4.44 10.92
C ARG A 185 8.78 2.99 10.44
N TYR A 186 8.80 2.77 9.14
CA TYR A 186 8.59 1.46 8.50
C TYR A 186 9.89 0.75 8.14
N ASP A 187 11.04 1.40 8.32
CA ASP A 187 12.34 0.83 7.97
C ASP A 187 12.59 -0.53 8.65
N ALA A 188 12.25 -0.64 9.94
CA ALA A 188 12.36 -1.89 10.70
C ALA A 188 11.50 -3.04 10.13
N LEU A 189 10.40 -2.72 9.45
CA LEU A 189 9.50 -3.70 8.84
C LEU A 189 9.88 -3.97 7.37
N TRP A 190 10.74 -3.15 6.78
CA TRP A 190 10.95 -3.07 5.35
C TRP A 190 11.48 -4.39 4.76
N SER A 191 12.42 -5.04 5.44
CA SER A 191 12.93 -6.36 5.03
C SER A 191 11.82 -7.42 4.92
N ASN A 192 10.84 -7.38 5.81
CA ASN A 192 9.71 -8.32 5.77
C ASN A 192 8.73 -7.98 4.64
N VAL A 193 8.49 -6.69 4.40
CA VAL A 193 7.69 -6.21 3.27
C VAL A 193 8.31 -6.62 1.94
N MET A 194 9.63 -6.49 1.81
CA MET A 194 10.35 -6.90 0.59
C MET A 194 10.28 -8.40 0.37
N ASN A 195 10.48 -9.21 1.41
CA ASN A 195 10.31 -10.66 1.33
C ASN A 195 8.88 -11.05 0.94
N PHE A 196 7.88 -10.35 1.49
CA PHE A 196 6.48 -10.54 1.12
C PHE A 196 6.21 -10.24 -0.35
N MET A 197 6.85 -9.21 -0.91
CA MET A 197 6.73 -8.82 -2.31
C MET A 197 7.73 -9.54 -3.25
N ALA A 198 8.64 -10.38 -2.73
CA ALA A 198 9.76 -10.92 -3.51
C ALA A 198 9.31 -11.78 -4.71
N ASP A 199 8.20 -12.52 -4.57
CA ASP A 199 7.60 -13.29 -5.66
C ASP A 199 6.99 -12.39 -6.76
N ALA A 200 6.76 -11.10 -6.48
CA ALA A 200 6.33 -10.12 -7.48
C ALA A 200 7.49 -9.45 -8.22
N TYR A 201 8.73 -9.58 -7.72
CA TYR A 201 9.94 -9.01 -8.31
C TYR A 201 10.82 -10.06 -9.03
N SER A 202 10.48 -11.35 -8.95
CA SER A 202 11.24 -12.44 -9.57
C SER A 202 10.92 -12.68 -11.06
N GLU A 203 9.88 -12.06 -11.63
CA GLU A 203 9.61 -12.08 -13.09
C GLU A 203 10.29 -10.93 -13.85
N GLY A 204 11.55 -10.64 -13.49
CA GLY A 204 12.40 -9.62 -14.14
C GLY A 204 13.71 -10.16 -14.72
N VAL A 205 13.87 -11.48 -14.80
CA VAL A 205 15.02 -12.13 -15.48
C VAL A 205 14.50 -13.02 -16.61
N MET A 206 14.29 -12.41 -17.77
CA MET A 206 14.45 -13.06 -19.08
C MET A 206 15.43 -12.23 -19.90
#